data_AF-A0A1M5F8Z2-F1
#
_entry.id   AF-A0A1M5F8Z2-F1
#
_cell.length_a   1.000
_cell.length_b   1.000
_cell.length_c   1.000
_cell.angle_alpha   90.00
_cell.angle_beta   90.00
_cell.angle_gamma   90.00
#
_symmetry.space_group_name_H-M   'P 1'
#
loop_
_entity.id
_entity.type
_entity.pdbx_description
1 polymer ?
#
loop_
_entity_poly.entity_id
_entity_poly.type
_entity_poly.pdbx_seq_one_letter_code
_entity_poly.pdbx_strand_id
1 'polypeptide(L)'
;MPLPEKASELVISFKKKGAPVYAEEQDDEDRPRHMQRGDVKQVERRSDVAIKISAGAETLLEENYSPKGIFRRGYSSGLINIPLDPGSHTVNAQIGDVTENGVEWQQSDEKTLEIKKGERIVLKFDEQDGFHWYF
;
A
#
# COMPACT_ATOMS: atom_id res chain seq x y z
N MET A 1 28.90 -5.17 27.93
CA MET A 1 28.20 -4.06 27.27
C MET A 1 26.70 -4.32 27.42
N PRO A 2 25.89 -3.37 27.93
CA PRO A 2 24.45 -3.52 27.88
C PRO A 2 23.99 -3.57 26.41
N LEU A 3 23.00 -4.40 26.10
CA LEU A 3 22.35 -4.41 24.80
C LEU A 3 21.71 -3.03 24.57
N PRO A 4 21.74 -2.47 23.35
CA PRO A 4 21.03 -1.23 23.06
C PRO A 4 19.56 -1.42 23.39
N GLU A 5 18.97 -0.45 24.11
CA GLU A 5 17.55 -0.47 24.42
C GLU A 5 16.76 -0.53 23.11
N LYS A 6 15.80 -1.47 23.02
CA LYS A 6 14.91 -1.54 21.86
C LYS A 6 14.05 -0.28 21.81
N ALA A 7 14.12 0.44 20.70
CA ALA A 7 13.16 1.50 20.41
C ALA A 7 11.75 0.89 20.27
N SER A 8 10.74 1.61 20.74
CA SER A 8 9.35 1.29 20.41
C SER A 8 9.08 1.59 18.93
N GLU A 9 8.27 0.75 18.28
CA GLU A 9 8.06 0.85 16.84
C GLU A 9 6.66 0.39 16.40
N LEU A 10 6.16 1.04 15.35
CA LEU A 10 5.04 0.58 14.56
C LEU A 10 5.58 -0.11 13.30
N VAL A 11 5.27 -1.39 13.16
CA VAL A 11 5.62 -2.18 11.99
C VAL A 11 4.40 -2.29 11.08
N ILE A 12 4.54 -1.85 9.84
CA ILE A 12 3.48 -1.92 8.84
C ILE A 12 3.84 -3.00 7.84
N SER A 13 2.92 -3.93 7.60
CA SER A 13 3.03 -4.91 6.53
C SER A 13 1.82 -4.80 5.63
N PHE A 14 2.04 -4.73 4.32
CA PHE A 14 0.94 -4.68 3.38
C PHE A 14 1.20 -5.54 2.15
N LYS A 15 0.09 -5.95 1.52
CA LYS A 15 0.09 -6.57 0.21
C LYS A 15 -1.17 -6.13 -0.53
N LYS A 16 -1.00 -5.37 -1.61
CA LYS A 16 -2.11 -4.83 -2.41
C LYS A 16 -1.77 -4.85 -3.89
N LYS A 17 -2.74 -5.14 -4.73
CA LYS A 17 -2.65 -4.86 -6.17
C LYS A 17 -3.01 -3.40 -6.42
N GLY A 18 -2.17 -2.69 -7.16
CA GLY A 18 -2.55 -1.39 -7.70
C GLY A 18 -3.69 -1.51 -8.71
N ALA A 19 -4.33 -0.39 -9.04
CA ALA A 19 -5.38 -0.31 -10.04
C ALA A 19 -4.90 -0.85 -11.42
N PRO A 20 -5.76 -1.54 -12.19
CA PRO A 20 -5.40 -2.01 -13.52
C PRO A 20 -5.22 -0.82 -14.48
N VAL A 21 -4.11 -0.82 -15.22
CA VAL A 21 -3.87 0.08 -16.35
C VAL A 21 -3.99 -0.76 -17.62
N TYR A 22 -4.96 -0.42 -18.46
CA TYR A 22 -5.28 -1.16 -19.68
C TYR A 22 -4.47 -0.62 -20.85
N ALA A 23 -4.07 -1.52 -21.76
CA ALA A 23 -3.46 -1.10 -23.01
C ALA A 23 -4.48 -0.32 -23.85
N GLU A 24 -4.01 0.67 -24.60
CA GLU A 24 -4.82 1.30 -25.65
C GLU A 24 -5.23 0.23 -26.67
N GLU A 25 -6.49 0.28 -27.10
CA GLU A 25 -6.97 -0.59 -28.18
C GLU A 25 -6.21 -0.20 -29.47
N GLN A 26 -5.44 -1.14 -30.02
CA GLN A 26 -4.94 -0.99 -31.38
C GLN A 26 -6.11 -1.26 -32.33
N ASP A 27 -6.37 -0.34 -33.26
CA ASP A 27 -7.36 -0.51 -34.32
C ASP A 27 -7.12 -1.84 -35.06
N ASP A 28 -8.03 -2.79 -34.84
CA ASP A 28 -8.01 -4.15 -35.40
C ASP A 28 -8.87 -4.22 -36.69
N GLU A 29 -9.16 -3.08 -37.34
CA GLU A 29 -10.02 -3.01 -38.53
C GLU A 29 -9.53 -3.88 -39.70
N ASP A 30 -8.22 -4.08 -39.82
CA ASP A 30 -7.61 -4.88 -40.90
C ASP A 30 -7.43 -6.37 -40.55
N ARG A 31 -7.88 -6.84 -39.38
CA ARG A 31 -7.71 -8.25 -38.98
C ARG A 31 -8.93 -9.12 -39.37
N PRO A 32 -8.69 -10.35 -39.87
CA PRO A 32 -9.77 -11.33 -40.09
C PRO A 32 -10.60 -11.55 -38.81
N ARG A 33 -11.92 -11.75 -38.94
CA ARG A 33 -12.87 -11.89 -37.80
C ARG A 33 -12.51 -12.95 -36.74
N HIS A 34 -11.72 -13.97 -37.09
CA HIS A 34 -11.25 -15.00 -36.16
C HIS A 34 -9.96 -14.62 -35.41
N MET A 35 -9.35 -13.50 -35.79
CA MET A 35 -8.16 -12.89 -35.16
C MET A 35 -8.47 -11.55 -34.48
N GLN A 36 -9.67 -11.00 -34.68
CA GLN A 36 -10.15 -9.85 -33.92
C GLN A 36 -10.22 -10.26 -32.45
N ARG A 37 -9.39 -9.65 -31.61
CA ARG A 37 -9.47 -9.85 -30.17
C ARG A 37 -10.79 -9.22 -29.75
N GLY A 38 -11.77 -10.03 -29.36
CA GLY A 38 -13.01 -9.50 -28.78
C GLY A 38 -12.69 -8.57 -27.61
N ASP A 39 -13.63 -7.67 -27.28
CA ASP A 39 -13.61 -6.48 -26.37
C ASP A 39 -12.96 -6.61 -24.98
N VAL A 40 -12.18 -7.65 -24.70
CA VAL A 40 -11.43 -7.86 -23.49
C VAL A 40 -10.21 -6.94 -23.49
N LYS A 41 -10.37 -5.75 -22.88
CA LYS A 41 -9.26 -4.85 -22.55
C LYS A 41 -8.21 -5.59 -21.74
N GLN A 42 -7.03 -5.77 -22.34
CA GLN A 42 -5.92 -6.46 -21.68
C GLN A 42 -5.27 -5.52 -20.66
N VAL A 43 -5.18 -5.97 -19.40
CA VAL A 43 -4.40 -5.25 -18.38
C VAL A 43 -2.93 -5.26 -18.79
N GLU A 44 -2.39 -4.10 -19.11
CA GLU A 44 -1.00 -3.93 -19.50
C GLU A 44 -0.10 -4.00 -18.28
N ARG A 45 -0.41 -3.18 -17.26
CA ARG A 45 0.32 -3.05 -16.00
C ARG A 45 -0.64 -2.72 -14.85
N ARG A 46 -0.14 -2.65 -13.62
CA ARG A 46 -0.85 -2.05 -12.48
C ARG A 46 -0.19 -0.76 -12.05
N SER A 47 -0.97 0.14 -11.47
CA SER A 47 -0.46 1.37 -10.87
C SER A 47 0.36 1.08 -9.61
N ASP A 48 1.09 2.08 -9.16
CA ASP A 48 1.80 2.05 -7.89
C ASP A 48 0.78 2.19 -6.74
N VAL A 49 1.10 1.60 -5.58
CA VAL A 49 0.29 1.69 -4.38
C VAL A 49 0.92 2.73 -3.45
N ALA A 50 0.15 3.72 -3.02
CA ALA A 50 0.58 4.73 -2.07
C ALA A 50 0.20 4.30 -0.64
N ILE A 51 1.10 4.53 0.31
CA ILE A 51 0.83 4.39 1.74
C ILE A 51 1.15 5.70 2.43
N LYS A 52 0.25 6.13 3.32
CA LYS A 52 0.46 7.26 4.20
C LYS A 52 0.16 6.86 5.64
N ILE A 53 1.04 7.24 6.55
CA ILE A 53 0.90 7.03 7.99
C ILE A 53 1.13 8.36 8.68
N SER A 54 0.20 8.74 9.54
CA SER A 54 0.32 9.94 10.36
C SER A 54 0.00 9.64 11.83
N ALA A 55 0.67 10.36 12.73
CA ALA A 55 0.31 10.41 14.15
C ALA A 55 -0.21 11.82 14.47
N GLY A 56 -1.52 11.94 14.68
CA GLY A 56 -2.19 13.24 14.75
C GLY A 56 -1.97 14.05 13.47
N ALA A 57 -1.36 15.23 13.58
CA ALA A 57 -1.08 16.11 12.44
C ALA A 57 0.26 15.83 11.73
N GLU A 58 1.12 15.00 12.32
CA GLU A 58 2.44 14.70 11.77
C GLU A 58 2.36 13.52 10.79
N THR A 59 2.85 13.71 9.56
CA THR A 59 3.01 12.61 8.60
C THR A 59 4.33 11.91 8.90
N LEU A 60 4.25 10.66 9.35
CA LEU A 60 5.40 9.83 9.69
C LEU A 60 5.98 9.12 8.45
N LEU A 61 5.12 8.78 7.50
CA LEU A 61 5.49 8.11 6.25
C LEU A 61 4.51 8.51 5.15
N GLU A 62 5.02 8.78 3.95
CA GLU A 62 4.23 8.86 2.73
C GLU A 62 5.09 8.37 1.55
N GLU A 63 4.79 7.16 1.05
CA GLU A 63 5.60 6.49 0.03
C GLU A 63 4.77 5.72 -0.99
N ASN A 64 5.34 5.57 -2.19
CA ASN A 64 4.77 4.80 -3.29
C ASN A 64 5.54 3.50 -3.52
N TYR A 65 4.80 2.43 -3.75
CA TYR A 65 5.33 1.09 -3.94
C TYR A 65 4.90 0.53 -5.29
N SER A 66 5.86 0.35 -6.20
CA SER A 66 5.59 -0.22 -7.51
C SER A 66 5.30 -1.73 -7.44
N PRO A 67 4.37 -2.25 -8.26
CA PRO A 67 4.04 -3.67 -8.28
C PRO A 67 5.22 -4.52 -8.75
N LYS A 68 5.39 -5.71 -8.16
CA LYS A 68 6.43 -6.65 -8.54
C LYS A 68 6.19 -7.29 -9.92
N GLY A 69 7.28 -7.77 -10.53
CA GLY A 69 7.29 -8.51 -11.79
C GLY A 69 7.65 -7.65 -13.01
N ILE A 70 8.13 -8.31 -14.08
CA ILE A 70 8.66 -7.67 -15.29
C ILE A 70 7.66 -6.69 -15.93
N PHE A 71 6.37 -7.00 -15.88
CA PHE A 71 5.30 -6.17 -16.43
C PHE A 71 4.49 -5.39 -15.37
N ARG A 72 4.98 -5.33 -14.12
CA ARG A 72 4.28 -4.68 -12.99
C ARG A 72 2.81 -5.14 -12.83
N ARG A 73 2.53 -6.43 -13.09
CA ARG A 73 1.19 -7.02 -12.93
C ARG A 73 0.97 -7.68 -11.58
N GLY A 74 2.03 -7.78 -10.77
CA GLY A 74 2.00 -8.43 -9.46
C GLY A 74 1.40 -7.56 -8.36
N TYR A 75 1.70 -7.93 -7.12
CA TYR A 75 1.36 -7.14 -5.93
C TYR A 75 2.46 -6.12 -5.63
N SER A 76 2.05 -4.97 -5.11
CA SER A 76 2.90 -4.13 -4.28
C SER A 76 2.86 -4.67 -2.85
N SER A 77 4.01 -4.71 -2.20
CA SER A 77 4.14 -5.23 -0.84
C SER A 77 5.32 -4.57 -0.15
N GLY A 78 5.20 -4.31 1.14
CA GLY A 78 6.27 -3.74 1.95
C GLY A 78 6.18 -4.17 3.40
N LEU A 79 7.32 -4.04 4.08
CA LEU A 79 7.47 -4.13 5.52
C LEU A 79 8.20 -2.87 5.96
N ILE A 80 7.54 -2.01 6.72
CA ILE A 80 8.06 -0.71 7.11
C ILE A 80 8.11 -0.65 8.63
N ASN A 81 9.22 -0.13 9.17
CA ASN A 81 9.41 0.05 10.60
C ASN A 81 9.46 1.55 10.88
N ILE A 82 8.47 2.06 11.61
CA ILE A 82 8.39 3.47 12.01
C ILE A 82 8.71 3.53 13.51
N PRO A 83 9.83 4.17 13.92
CA PRO A 83 10.08 4.40 15.33
C PRO A 83 9.02 5.33 15.90
N LEU A 84 8.49 4.98 17.07
CA LEU A 84 7.54 5.80 17.81
C LEU A 84 8.00 5.95 19.24
N ASP A 85 7.94 7.17 19.77
CA ASP A 85 8.25 7.40 21.17
C ASP A 85 7.19 6.77 22.09
N PRO A 86 7.53 6.35 23.31
CA PRO A 86 6.54 5.86 24.26
C PRO A 86 5.48 6.93 24.58
N GLY A 87 4.21 6.53 24.63
CA GLY A 87 3.09 7.41 24.92
C GLY A 87 1.85 7.10 24.09
N SER A 88 0.87 7.99 24.16
CA SER A 88 -0.40 7.87 23.45
C SER A 88 -0.33 8.52 22.08
N HIS A 89 -0.61 7.76 21.03
CA HIS A 89 -0.55 8.21 19.64
C HIS A 89 -1.86 7.89 18.92
N THR A 90 -2.47 8.86 18.25
CA THR A 90 -3.58 8.58 17.33
C THR A 90 -3.02 8.40 15.94
N VAL A 91 -2.90 7.14 15.51
CA VAL A 91 -2.32 6.78 14.22
C VAL A 91 -3.42 6.65 13.19
N ASN A 92 -3.26 7.34 12.06
CA ASN A 92 -4.08 7.20 10.87
C ASN A 92 -3.25 6.52 9.78
N ALA A 93 -3.77 5.43 9.23
CA ALA A 93 -3.14 4.70 8.14
C ALA A 93 -4.05 4.77 6.91
N GLN A 94 -3.48 5.15 5.78
CA GLN A 94 -4.17 5.24 4.51
C GLN A 94 -3.42 4.45 3.45
N ILE A 95 -4.16 3.77 2.58
CA ILE A 95 -3.61 3.07 1.42
C ILE A 95 -4.47 3.36 0.20
N GLY A 96 -3.80 3.62 -0.92
CA GLY A 96 -4.45 4.07 -2.13
C GLY A 96 -3.69 3.66 -3.37
N ASP A 97 -4.28 3.98 -4.53
CA ASP A 97 -3.65 3.76 -5.82
C ASP A 97 -3.19 5.10 -6.39
N VAL A 98 -1.98 5.12 -6.96
CA VAL A 98 -1.45 6.28 -7.66
C VAL A 98 -2.11 6.37 -9.04
N THR A 99 -2.74 7.50 -9.33
CA THR A 99 -3.42 7.80 -10.60
C THR A 99 -2.78 9.01 -11.27
N GLU A 100 -3.22 9.34 -12.49
CA GLU A 100 -2.78 10.54 -13.22
C GLU A 100 -3.15 11.84 -12.49
N ASN A 101 -4.21 11.83 -11.67
CA ASN A 101 -4.71 12.99 -10.93
C ASN A 101 -4.19 13.05 -9.48
N GLY A 102 -3.25 12.17 -9.10
CA GLY A 102 -2.74 12.04 -7.75
C GLY A 102 -3.13 10.72 -7.10
N VAL A 103 -3.11 10.65 -5.76
CA VAL A 103 -3.41 9.43 -5.02
C VAL A 103 -4.91 9.35 -4.71
N GLU A 104 -5.54 8.25 -5.10
CA GLU A 104 -6.89 7.92 -4.66
C GLU A 104 -6.82 7.05 -3.40
N TRP A 105 -7.04 7.65 -2.23
CA TRP A 105 -7.08 6.96 -0.94
C TRP A 105 -8.37 6.17 -0.82
N GLN A 106 -8.28 4.85 -0.95
CA GLN A 106 -9.43 3.95 -1.00
C GLN A 106 -9.76 3.35 0.36
N GLN A 107 -8.73 3.13 1.20
CA GLN A 107 -8.90 2.56 2.52
C GLN A 107 -8.14 3.40 3.55
N SER A 108 -8.78 3.59 4.70
CA SER A 108 -8.20 4.29 5.84
C SER A 108 -8.63 3.61 7.13
N ASP A 109 -7.75 3.58 8.11
CA ASP A 109 -8.08 3.18 9.47
C ASP A 109 -7.39 4.10 10.47
N GLU A 110 -8.08 4.38 11.57
CA GLU A 110 -7.59 5.27 12.62
C GLU A 110 -7.66 4.56 13.97
N LYS A 111 -6.57 4.64 14.73
CA LYS A 111 -6.50 4.02 16.04
C LYS A 111 -5.62 4.80 17.01
N THR A 112 -6.14 5.01 18.21
CA THR A 112 -5.33 5.45 19.34
C THR A 112 -4.59 4.26 19.94
N LEU A 113 -3.27 4.37 19.99
CA LEU A 113 -2.33 3.36 20.49
C LEU A 113 -1.65 3.90 21.74
N GLU A 114 -1.58 3.08 22.78
CA GLU A 114 -0.75 3.36 23.95
C GLU A 114 0.53 2.55 23.83
N ILE A 115 1.66 3.22 23.56
CA ILE A 115 2.94 2.58 23.25
C ILE A 115 3.86 2.65 24.47
N LYS A 116 4.32 1.49 24.93
CA LYS A 116 5.33 1.38 25.99
C LYS A 116 6.73 1.31 25.40
N LYS A 117 7.72 1.65 26.23
CA LYS A 117 9.13 1.56 25.85
C LYS A 117 9.51 0.15 25.40
N GLY A 118 10.05 0.03 24.19
CA GLY A 118 10.46 -1.25 23.59
C GLY A 118 9.31 -2.13 23.10
N GLU A 119 8.08 -1.62 23.09
CA GLU A 119 6.92 -2.31 22.53
C GLU A 119 6.93 -2.22 20.99
N ARG A 120 6.44 -3.29 20.36
CA ARG A 120 6.26 -3.36 18.91
C ARG A 120 4.80 -3.58 18.63
N ILE A 121 4.18 -2.66 17.91
CA ILE A 121 2.82 -2.81 17.40
C ILE A 121 2.91 -3.13 15.91
N VAL A 122 2.08 -4.04 15.42
CA VAL A 122 2.04 -4.41 14.00
C VAL A 122 0.70 -3.99 13.39
N LEU A 123 0.76 -3.20 12.33
CA LEU A 123 -0.37 -2.93 11.44
C LEU A 123 -0.22 -3.76 10.18
N LYS A 124 -1.11 -4.74 9.98
CA LYS A 124 -1.17 -5.53 8.75
C LYS A 124 -2.31 -5.03 7.88
N PHE A 125 -2.04 -4.84 6.60
CA PHE A 125 -3.05 -4.61 5.57
C PHE A 125 -3.14 -5.81 4.63
N ASP A 126 -4.35 -6.31 4.44
CA ASP A 126 -4.70 -7.26 3.37
C ASP A 126 -5.80 -6.66 2.49
N GLU A 127 -5.72 -6.87 1.17
CA GLU A 127 -6.69 -6.34 0.22
C GLU A 127 -8.12 -6.88 0.45
N GLN A 128 -8.26 -8.08 1.01
CA GLN A 128 -9.55 -8.71 1.27
C GLN A 128 -10.14 -8.30 2.63
N ASP A 129 -9.29 -8.23 3.65
CA ASP A 129 -9.73 -8.09 5.04
C ASP A 129 -9.51 -6.68 5.62
N GLY A 130 -8.75 -5.83 4.92
CA GLY A 130 -8.44 -4.46 5.35
C GLY A 130 -7.31 -4.38 6.38
N PHE A 131 -7.41 -3.41 7.29
CA PHE A 131 -6.41 -3.15 8.33
C PHE A 131 -6.64 -4.00 9.58
N HIS A 132 -5.55 -4.55 10.13
CA HIS A 132 -5.53 -5.33 11.35
C HIS A 132 -4.38 -4.94 12.26
N TRP A 133 -4.70 -4.70 13.53
CA TRP A 133 -3.74 -4.31 14.56
C TRP A 133 -3.38 -5.48 15.46
N TYR A 134 -2.09 -5.66 15.72
CA TYR A 134 -1.54 -6.64 16.64
C TYR A 134 -0.64 -5.94 17.66
N PHE A 135 -0.77 -6.34 18.92
CA PHE A 135 -0.09 -5.78 20.09
C PHE A 135 0.75 -6.86 20.77
#